data_AF-A0A9X9A004-F1
#
_entry.id   AF-A0A9X9A004-F1
#
_cell.length_a   1.000
_cell.length_b   1.000
_cell.length_c   1.000
_cell.angle_alpha   90.00
_cell.angle_beta   90.00
_cell.angle_gamma   90.00
#
_symmetry.space_group_name_H-M   'P 1'
#
loop_
_entity.id
_entity.type
_entity.pdbx_description
1 polymer ?
#
loop_
_entity_poly.entity_id
_entity_poly.type
_entity_poly.pdbx_seq_one_letter_code
_entity_poly.pdbx_strand_id
1 'polypeptide(L)' 'LREALHQTEKELIDQALIETEGNILQAAKMLGIPRQTLQYKLSKYGKTAE' A
#
# COMPACT_ATOMS: atom_id res chain seq x y z
N LEU A 1 6.19 10.08 -15.65
CA LEU A 1 6.37 10.55 -14.25
C LEU A 1 5.28 10.04 -13.31
N ARG A 2 3.99 10.30 -13.58
CA ARG A 2 2.89 9.86 -12.70
C ARG A 2 2.77 8.33 -12.58
N GLU A 3 2.98 7.59 -13.66
CA GLU A 3 2.91 6.12 -13.63
C GLU A 3 4.05 5.48 -12.84
N ALA A 4 5.28 5.99 -13.00
CA ALA A 4 6.43 5.52 -12.23
C ALA A 4 6.22 5.72 -10.71
N LEU A 5 5.66 6.87 -10.30
CA LEU A 5 5.33 7.13 -8.90
C LEU A 5 4.26 6.18 -8.36
N HIS A 6 3.23 5.87 -9.17
CA HIS A 6 2.21 4.90 -8.77
C HIS A 6 2.79 3.49 -8.63
N GLN A 7 3.67 3.08 -9.53
CA GLN A 7 4.31 1.77 -9.50
C GLN A 7 5.20 1.64 -8.25
N THR A 8 6.04 2.64 -7.97
CA THR A 8 6.86 2.66 -6.76
C THR A 8 6.00 2.68 -5.49
N GLU A 9 4.90 3.44 -5.46
CA GLU A 9 3.99 3.43 -4.30
C GLU A 9 3.39 2.04 -4.07
N LYS A 10 2.95 1.36 -5.14
CA LYS A 10 2.39 0.02 -5.06
C LYS A 10 3.43 -0.99 -4.56
N GLU A 11 4.65 -0.94 -5.09
CA GLU A 11 5.76 -1.81 -4.67
C GLU A 11 6.09 -1.65 -3.19
N LEU A 12 6.15 -0.42 -2.69
CA LEU A 12 6.38 -0.15 -1.27
C LEU A 12 5.26 -0.71 -0.39
N ILE A 13 4.01 -0.57 -0.83
CA ILE A 13 2.85 -1.12 -0.12
C ILE A 13 2.89 -2.65 -0.08
N ASP A 14 3.18 -3.28 -1.21
CA ASP A 14 3.26 -4.74 -1.32
C ASP A 14 4.41 -5.29 -0.45
N GLN A 15 5.58 -4.64 -0.47
CA GLN A 15 6.71 -5.00 0.40
C GLN A 15 6.35 -4.88 1.88
N ALA A 16 5.74 -3.76 2.30
CA ALA A 16 5.35 -3.57 3.70
C ALA A 16 4.30 -4.60 4.15
N LEU A 17 3.40 -5.02 3.26
CA LEU A 17 2.44 -6.09 3.55
C LEU A 17 3.12 -7.44 3.67
N ILE A 18 4.07 -7.78 2.79
CA ILE A 18 4.82 -9.03 2.86
C ILE A 18 5.63 -9.10 4.15
N GLU A 19 6.38 -8.05 4.48
CA GLU A 19 7.21 -7.99 5.70
C GLU A 19 6.41 -8.05 6.99
N THR A 20 5.13 -7.65 6.94
CA THR A 20 4.23 -7.67 8.10
C THR A 20 3.21 -8.79 8.05
N GLU A 21 3.40 -9.76 7.16
CA GLU A 21 2.52 -10.93 6.98
C GLU A 21 1.04 -10.55 6.78
N GLY A 22 0.80 -9.46 6.04
CA GLY A 22 -0.52 -8.92 5.76
C GLY A 22 -1.12 -8.05 6.86
N ASN A 23 -0.37 -7.73 7.92
CA ASN A 23 -0.85 -6.88 9.01
C ASN A 23 -0.90 -5.41 8.59
N ILE A 24 -2.07 -4.97 8.12
CA ILE A 24 -2.31 -3.59 7.63
C ILE A 24 -1.91 -2.52 8.66
N LEU A 25 -2.09 -2.76 9.97
CA LEU A 25 -1.70 -1.77 10.97
C LEU A 25 -0.18 -1.64 11.06
N GLN A 26 0.55 -2.75 11.02
CA GLN A 26 2.01 -2.75 11.04
C GLN A 26 2.60 -2.24 9.72
N ALA A 27 2.04 -2.64 8.58
CA ALA A 27 2.44 -2.13 7.27
C ALA A 27 2.27 -0.61 7.18
N ALA A 28 1.14 -0.07 7.67
CA ALA A 28 0.90 1.37 7.69
C ALA A 28 1.91 2.11 8.59
N LYS A 29 2.24 1.54 9.76
CA LYS A 29 3.29 2.08 10.65
C LYS A 29 4.66 2.07 9.97
N MET A 30 5.01 0.98 9.30
CA MET A 30 6.27 0.84 8.56
C MET A 30 6.39 1.86 7.42
N LEU A 31 5.28 2.11 6.71
CA LEU A 31 5.17 3.11 5.65
C LEU A 31 5.04 4.56 6.17
N GLY A 32 4.90 4.76 7.48
CA GLY A 32 4.73 6.08 8.09
C GLY A 32 3.40 6.76 7.75
N ILE A 33 2.36 5.99 7.41
CA ILE A 33 1.04 6.52 7.04
C ILE A 33 -0.06 6.01 7.98
N PRO A 34 -1.21 6.72 8.10
CA PRO A 34 -2.35 6.20 8.84
C PRO A 34 -2.88 4.89 8.26
N ARG A 35 -3.32 3.96 9.12
CA ARG A 35 -3.94 2.70 8.71
C ARG A 35 -5.08 2.91 7.71
N GLN A 36 -5.93 3.90 7.94
CA GLN A 36 -7.05 4.20 7.03
C GLN A 36 -6.57 4.66 5.65
N THR A 37 -5.46 5.38 5.57
CA THR A 37 -4.83 5.78 4.30
C THR A 37 -4.34 4.55 3.53
N LEU A 38 -3.64 3.63 4.21
CA LEU A 38 -3.21 2.37 3.59
C LEU A 38 -4.43 1.55 3.12
N GLN A 39 -5.46 1.43 3.95
CA GLN A 39 -6.68 0.70 3.61
C GLN A 39 -7.41 1.30 2.40
N TYR A 40 -7.49 2.62 2.30
CA TYR A 40 -8.05 3.31 1.14
C TYR A 40 -7.24 3.01 -0.12
N LYS A 41 -5.90 3.09 -0.03
CA LYS A 41 -5.00 2.78 -1.15
C LYS A 41 -5.19 1.34 -1.63
N LEU A 42 -5.21 0.36 -0.72
CA LEU A 42 -5.46 -1.04 -1.04
C LEU A 42 -6.83 -1.25 -1.70
N SER A 43 -7.87 -0.61 -1.17
CA SER A 43 -9.21 -0.66 -1.75
C SER A 43 -9.26 -0.05 -3.16
N LYS A 44 -8.50 1.02 -3.39
CA LYS A 44 -8.37 1.66 -4.71
C LYS A 44 -7.63 0.77 -5.69
N TYR A 45 -6.50 0.19 -5.29
CA TYR A 45 -5.73 -0.74 -6.13
C TYR A 45 -6.52 -1.99 -6.48
N GLY A 46 -7.29 -2.54 -5.54
CA GLY A 46 -8.18 -3.68 -5.81
C GLY A 46 -9.33 -3.36 -6.78
N LYS A 47 -9.81 -2.10 -6.82
CA LYS A 47 -10.86 -1.64 -7.75
C LYS A 47 -10.36 -1.24 -9.14
N THR A 48 -9.06 -1.10 -9.33
CA THR A 48 -8.47 -0.63 -10.60
C THR A 48 -7.89 -1.81 -11.42
N ALA A 49 -8.10 -3.05 -10.98
CA ALA A 49 -7.57 -4.27 -11.62
C ALA A 49 -8.60 -5.01 -12.51
N GLU A 50 -9.72 -4.38 -12.85
CA GLU A 50 -10.71 -4.85 -13.84
C GLU A 50 -10.50 -4.22 -15.22
#